data_AF-D0NKS8-F1
#
_entry.id   AF-D0NKS8-F1
#
_cell.length_a   1.000
_cell.length_b   1.000
_cell.length_c   1.000
_cell.angle_alpha   90.00
_cell.angle_beta   90.00
_cell.angle_gamma   90.00
#
_symmetry.space_group_name_H-M   'P 1'
#
loop_
_entity.id
_entity.type
_entity.pdbx_description
1 polymer ?
#
loop_
_entity_poly.entity_id
_entity_poly.type
_entity_poly.pdbx_seq_one_letter_code
_entity_poly.pdbx_strand_id
1 'polypeptide(L)'
;MTFGLRILLVVALSLAVLGPLTASHDALADSVFDVAAKAEAAAAAKERNLQRSIADDQVRILYCTACGYQQNFNQIKTYLEDTFPHLVDRVYGANYEVDPYKMVGGIVAMLAQFLGYAQATAMILLLFGEYILPALGVEMTMLRWARDNRIAAFFVVVLMGSAASSLTSSGAFEIYFNGT
;
A
#
# COMPACT_ATOMS: atom_id res chain seq x y z
N MET A 1 -27.55 89.95 -18.72
CA MET A 1 -27.37 88.54 -19.16
C MET A 1 -26.34 87.79 -18.30
N THR A 2 -26.37 87.92 -16.96
CA THR A 2 -25.30 87.39 -16.07
C THR A 2 -25.81 86.48 -14.95
N PHE A 3 -27.13 86.45 -14.67
CA PHE A 3 -27.72 85.66 -13.60
C PHE A 3 -28.01 84.20 -13.97
N GLY A 4 -28.45 83.94 -15.21
CA GLY A 4 -28.75 82.58 -15.67
C GLY A 4 -27.52 81.66 -15.75
N LEU A 5 -26.36 82.22 -16.10
CA LEU A 5 -25.11 81.46 -16.23
C LEU A 5 -24.54 81.02 -14.87
N ARG A 6 -24.77 81.81 -13.81
CA ARG A 6 -24.30 81.49 -12.45
C ARG A 6 -25.13 80.39 -11.78
N ILE A 7 -26.44 80.37 -12.00
CA ILE A 7 -27.31 79.32 -11.45
C ILE A 7 -27.02 77.97 -12.12
N LEU A 8 -26.79 77.98 -13.44
CA LEU A 8 -26.46 76.77 -14.19
C LEU A 8 -25.10 76.18 -13.78
N LEU A 9 -24.12 77.04 -13.46
CA LEU A 9 -22.82 76.61 -12.94
C LEU A 9 -22.89 76.02 -11.54
N VAL A 10 -23.71 76.57 -10.63
CA VAL A 10 -23.84 76.07 -9.24
C VAL A 10 -24.62 74.74 -9.21
N VAL A 11 -25.63 74.57 -10.05
CA VAL A 11 -26.36 73.30 -10.20
C VAL A 11 -25.46 72.23 -10.83
N ALA A 12 -24.66 72.57 -11.83
CA ALA A 12 -23.68 71.63 -12.41
C ALA A 12 -22.58 71.23 -11.41
N LEU A 13 -22.10 72.17 -10.58
CA LEU A 13 -21.08 71.87 -9.56
C LEU A 13 -21.62 70.99 -8.43
N SER A 14 -22.88 71.16 -8.04
CA SER A 14 -23.51 70.35 -6.99
C SER A 14 -23.86 68.92 -7.45
N LEU A 15 -24.27 68.75 -8.71
CA LEU A 15 -24.45 67.42 -9.34
C LEU A 15 -23.12 66.69 -9.56
N ALA A 16 -22.04 67.41 -9.88
CA ALA A 16 -20.71 66.82 -10.08
C ALA A 16 -20.03 66.36 -8.77
N VAL A 17 -20.41 66.94 -7.63
CA VAL A 17 -19.82 66.59 -6.31
C VAL A 17 -20.59 65.46 -5.61
N LEU A 18 -21.89 65.27 -5.90
CA LEU A 18 -22.67 64.17 -5.30
C LEU A 18 -22.52 62.83 -6.02
N GLY A 19 -22.30 62.82 -7.35
CA GLY A 19 -22.12 61.58 -8.13
C GLY A 19 -20.92 60.69 -7.76
N PRO A 20 -19.73 61.22 -7.43
CA PRO A 20 -18.55 60.39 -7.17
C PRO A 20 -18.49 59.79 -5.75
N LEU A 21 -19.30 60.27 -4.81
CA LEU A 21 -19.34 59.76 -3.42
C LEU A 21 -20.21 58.51 -3.25
N THR A 22 -21.24 58.30 -4.07
CA THR A 22 -22.06 57.08 -4.03
C THR A 22 -21.43 55.95 -4.85
N ALA A 23 -20.80 56.26 -5.98
CA ALA A 23 -20.15 55.28 -6.85
C ALA A 23 -18.90 54.62 -6.21
N SER A 24 -18.20 55.34 -5.33
CA SER A 24 -17.00 54.83 -4.64
C SER A 24 -17.33 53.89 -3.47
N HIS A 25 -18.52 54.03 -2.86
CA HIS A 25 -18.98 53.14 -1.80
C HIS A 25 -19.52 51.82 -2.36
N ASP A 26 -20.29 51.86 -3.45
CA ASP A 26 -20.83 50.66 -4.10
C ASP A 26 -19.74 49.83 -4.78
N ALA A 27 -18.79 50.46 -5.49
CA ALA A 27 -17.70 49.73 -6.14
C ALA A 27 -16.72 49.08 -5.15
N LEU A 28 -16.51 49.70 -3.98
CA LEU A 28 -15.72 49.10 -2.89
C LEU A 28 -16.49 47.94 -2.24
N ALA A 29 -17.79 48.11 -1.99
CA ALA A 29 -18.64 47.05 -1.44
C ALA A 29 -18.68 45.82 -2.35
N ASP A 30 -18.91 45.98 -3.66
CA ASP A 30 -18.91 44.87 -4.63
C ASP A 30 -17.58 44.11 -4.62
N SER A 31 -16.45 44.83 -4.55
CA SER A 31 -15.12 44.19 -4.52
C SER A 31 -14.84 43.42 -3.23
N VAL A 32 -15.37 43.87 -2.09
CA VAL A 32 -15.21 43.16 -0.81
C VAL A 32 -16.10 41.93 -0.76
N PHE A 33 -17.32 42.01 -1.29
CA PHE A 33 -18.21 40.85 -1.40
C PHE A 33 -17.70 39.80 -2.40
N ASP A 34 -17.11 40.21 -3.53
CA ASP A 34 -16.47 39.30 -4.49
C ASP A 34 -15.22 38.61 -3.93
N VAL A 35 -14.39 39.33 -3.17
CA VAL A 35 -13.21 38.75 -2.50
C VAL A 35 -13.64 37.79 -1.39
N ALA A 36 -14.67 38.13 -0.62
CA ALA A 36 -15.24 37.24 0.39
C ALA A 36 -15.85 35.97 -0.24
N ALA A 37 -16.64 36.11 -1.30
CA ALA A 37 -17.23 34.99 -2.03
C ALA A 37 -16.16 34.07 -2.65
N LYS A 38 -15.07 34.64 -3.20
CA LYS A 38 -13.95 33.86 -3.73
C LYS A 38 -13.17 33.14 -2.63
N ALA A 39 -13.02 33.76 -1.45
CA ALA A 39 -12.38 33.13 -0.30
C ALA A 39 -13.23 31.97 0.27
N GLU A 40 -14.54 32.14 0.36
CA GLU A 40 -15.46 31.06 0.77
C GLU A 40 -15.50 29.93 -0.25
N ALA A 41 -15.55 30.23 -1.55
CA ALA A 41 -15.49 29.23 -2.61
C ALA A 41 -14.15 28.46 -2.61
N ALA A 42 -13.03 29.14 -2.32
CA ALA A 42 -11.72 28.52 -2.19
C ALA A 42 -11.61 27.65 -0.94
N ALA A 43 -12.19 28.07 0.19
CA ALA A 43 -12.26 27.29 1.42
C ALA A 43 -13.11 26.02 1.23
N ALA A 44 -14.31 26.15 0.65
CA ALA A 44 -15.17 25.03 0.30
C ALA A 44 -14.50 24.07 -0.72
N ALA A 45 -13.75 24.60 -1.68
CA ALA A 45 -12.96 23.77 -2.59
C ALA A 45 -11.84 23.01 -1.87
N LYS A 46 -11.15 23.63 -0.91
CA LYS A 46 -10.10 23.00 -0.11
C LYS A 46 -10.68 21.89 0.77
N GLU A 47 -11.82 22.13 1.42
CA GLU A 47 -12.51 21.13 2.24
C GLU A 47 -13.01 19.95 1.41
N ARG A 48 -13.56 20.19 0.21
CA ARG A 48 -13.96 19.11 -0.70
C ARG A 48 -12.76 18.29 -1.19
N ASN A 49 -11.62 18.91 -1.48
CA ASN A 49 -10.40 18.20 -1.83
C ASN A 49 -9.86 17.37 -0.65
N LEU A 50 -9.93 17.90 0.58
CA LEU A 50 -9.55 17.17 1.78
C LEU A 50 -10.47 15.97 2.04
N GLN A 51 -11.79 16.16 1.94
CA GLN A 51 -12.79 15.10 2.05
C GLN A 51 -12.58 14.00 1.00
N ARG A 52 -12.26 14.39 -0.25
CA ARG A 52 -11.93 13.43 -1.31
C ARG A 52 -10.64 12.68 -1.00
N SER A 53 -9.61 13.34 -0.47
CA SER A 53 -8.38 12.69 -0.02
C SER A 53 -8.64 11.66 1.07
N ILE A 54 -9.42 12.02 2.10
CA ILE A 54 -9.80 11.11 3.19
C ILE A 54 -10.67 9.95 2.66
N ALA A 55 -11.48 10.18 1.62
CA ALA A 55 -12.29 9.15 1.00
C ALA A 55 -11.47 8.16 0.15
N ASP A 56 -10.32 8.56 -0.38
CA ASP A 56 -9.44 7.73 -1.22
C ASP A 56 -8.29 7.06 -0.43
N ASP A 57 -8.15 7.35 0.87
CA ASP A 57 -7.10 6.77 1.72
C ASP A 57 -7.23 5.25 1.86
N GLN A 58 -6.15 4.55 1.52
CA GLN A 58 -6.04 3.09 1.54
C GLN A 58 -4.72 2.66 2.19
N VAL A 59 -4.74 1.55 2.93
CA VAL A 59 -3.54 0.95 3.53
C VAL A 59 -3.30 -0.40 2.86
N ARG A 60 -2.09 -0.62 2.36
CA ARG A 60 -1.65 -1.93 1.83
C ARG A 60 -0.54 -2.48 2.70
N ILE A 61 -0.75 -3.65 3.25
CA ILE A 61 0.23 -4.35 4.08
C ILE A 61 0.75 -5.53 3.26
N LEU A 62 2.02 -5.45 2.85
CA LEU A 62 2.72 -6.55 2.21
C LEU A 62 3.47 -7.34 3.29
N TYR A 63 3.12 -8.60 3.47
CA TYR A 63 3.75 -9.42 4.50
C TYR A 63 4.07 -10.81 3.97
N CYS A 64 5.07 -11.46 4.55
CA CYS A 64 5.37 -12.85 4.23
C CYS A 64 4.30 -13.80 4.83
N THR A 65 3.47 -14.38 3.98
CA THR A 65 2.43 -15.36 4.39
C THR A 65 3.02 -16.68 4.89
N ALA A 66 4.10 -17.16 4.25
CA ALA A 66 4.80 -18.39 4.63
C ALA A 66 5.54 -18.28 5.98
N CYS A 67 5.79 -17.07 6.47
CA CYS A 67 6.53 -16.81 7.70
C CYS A 67 5.64 -16.74 8.96
N GLY A 68 4.32 -16.90 8.82
CA GLY A 68 3.39 -16.81 9.95
C GLY A 68 2.96 -15.39 10.35
N TYR A 69 3.26 -14.36 9.55
CA TYR A 69 2.87 -12.96 9.84
C TYR A 69 1.36 -12.67 9.69
N GLN A 70 0.55 -13.66 9.28
CA GLN A 70 -0.89 -13.47 9.10
C GLN A 70 -1.60 -13.04 10.38
N GLN A 71 -1.18 -13.55 11.54
CA GLN A 71 -1.77 -13.12 12.83
C GLN A 71 -1.44 -11.67 13.16
N ASN A 72 -0.20 -11.24 12.89
CA ASN A 72 0.21 -9.85 13.09
C ASN A 72 -0.53 -8.90 12.14
N PHE A 73 -0.75 -9.31 10.88
CA PHE A 73 -1.59 -8.58 9.94
C PHE A 73 -3.02 -8.40 10.48
N ASN A 74 -3.65 -9.47 10.96
CA ASN A 74 -5.02 -9.39 11.48
C ASN A 74 -5.13 -8.45 12.68
N GLN A 75 -4.16 -8.46 13.60
CA GLN A 75 -4.13 -7.55 14.74
C GLN A 75 -4.00 -6.08 14.31
N ILE A 76 -3.08 -5.81 13.38
CA ILE A 76 -2.85 -4.45 12.85
C ILE A 76 -4.08 -3.98 12.07
N LYS A 77 -4.71 -4.85 11.28
CA LYS A 77 -5.95 -4.57 10.57
C LYS A 77 -7.04 -4.13 11.55
N THR A 78 -7.32 -4.93 12.57
CA THR A 78 -8.34 -4.60 13.58
C THR A 78 -8.01 -3.28 14.30
N TYR A 79 -6.75 -3.06 14.67
CA TYR A 79 -6.32 -1.82 15.31
C TYR A 79 -6.52 -0.59 14.41
N LEU A 80 -6.18 -0.68 13.12
CA LEU A 80 -6.37 0.41 12.16
C LEU A 80 -7.84 0.71 11.91
N GLU A 81 -8.68 -0.32 11.81
CA GLU A 81 -10.13 -0.19 11.61
C GLU A 81 -10.82 0.43 12.83
N ASP A 82 -10.35 0.13 14.04
CA ASP A 82 -10.87 0.72 15.29
C ASP A 82 -10.41 2.17 15.50
N THR A 83 -9.15 2.46 15.18
CA THR A 83 -8.55 3.80 15.37
C THR A 83 -9.01 4.79 14.30
N PHE A 84 -9.23 4.32 13.08
CA PHE A 84 -9.54 5.15 11.92
C PHE A 84 -10.80 4.66 11.21
N PRO A 85 -12.00 5.19 11.55
CA PRO A 85 -13.27 4.72 11.00
C PRO A 85 -13.41 5.00 9.50
N HIS A 86 -12.57 5.89 8.93
CA HIS A 86 -12.51 6.13 7.49
C HIS A 86 -11.73 5.06 6.73
N LEU A 87 -10.91 4.23 7.40
CA LEU A 87 -10.12 3.15 6.79
C LEU A 87 -10.80 1.78 6.85
N VAL A 88 -12.01 1.69 7.42
CA VAL A 88 -12.80 0.45 7.52
C VAL A 88 -13.00 -0.13 6.12
N ASP A 89 -12.70 -1.42 5.96
CA ASP A 89 -12.71 -2.17 4.68
C ASP A 89 -11.69 -1.71 3.62
N ARG A 90 -10.78 -0.78 3.95
CA ARG A 90 -9.74 -0.28 3.02
C ARG A 90 -8.31 -0.64 3.42
N VAL A 91 -8.17 -1.61 4.33
CA VAL A 91 -6.91 -2.24 4.72
C VAL A 91 -6.75 -3.55 3.95
N TYR A 92 -5.84 -3.57 2.98
CA TYR A 92 -5.56 -4.73 2.14
C TYR A 92 -4.30 -5.44 2.61
N GLY A 93 -4.37 -6.77 2.71
CA GLY A 93 -3.21 -7.62 2.93
C GLY A 93 -2.83 -8.34 1.65
N ALA A 94 -1.55 -8.36 1.30
CA ALA A 94 -1.03 -9.17 0.21
C ALA A 94 0.30 -9.83 0.61
N ASN A 95 0.62 -10.93 -0.07
CA ASN A 95 1.91 -11.59 0.13
C ASN A 95 3.02 -10.71 -0.43
N TYR A 96 4.10 -10.53 0.33
CA TYR A 96 5.30 -9.89 -0.19
C TYR A 96 5.94 -10.78 -1.25
N GLU A 97 5.66 -10.48 -2.51
CA GLU A 97 6.33 -11.13 -3.64
C GLU A 97 7.70 -10.50 -3.80
N VAL A 98 8.74 -11.24 -3.41
CA VAL A 98 10.11 -10.86 -3.74
C VAL A 98 10.21 -10.97 -5.26
N ASP A 99 10.24 -9.81 -5.92
CA ASP A 99 10.24 -9.68 -7.37
C ASP A 99 11.23 -10.70 -8.00
N PRO A 100 10.75 -11.75 -8.69
CA PRO A 100 11.58 -12.90 -9.09
C PRO A 100 12.69 -12.51 -10.07
N TYR A 101 12.56 -11.34 -10.70
CA TYR A 101 13.52 -10.80 -11.67
C TYR A 101 14.71 -10.09 -11.02
N LYS A 102 14.68 -9.79 -9.71
CA LYS A 102 15.90 -9.43 -8.99
C LYS A 102 16.70 -10.71 -8.84
N MET A 103 17.74 -10.86 -9.67
CA MET A 103 18.48 -12.10 -9.96
C MET A 103 18.76 -13.05 -8.78
N VAL A 104 18.88 -12.53 -7.56
CA VAL A 104 19.07 -13.32 -6.34
C VAL A 104 17.78 -14.02 -5.88
N GLY A 105 16.62 -13.34 -5.96
CA GLY A 105 15.32 -13.89 -5.56
C GLY A 105 14.84 -15.03 -6.46
N GLY A 106 15.08 -14.93 -7.77
CA GLY A 106 14.75 -15.99 -8.72
C GLY A 106 15.54 -17.29 -8.47
N ILE A 107 16.85 -17.18 -8.20
CA ILE A 107 17.69 -18.35 -7.88
C ILE A 107 17.23 -19.00 -6.56
N VAL A 108 16.94 -18.19 -5.54
CA VAL A 108 16.46 -18.69 -4.24
C VAL A 108 15.11 -19.40 -4.38
N ALA A 109 14.19 -18.85 -5.18
CA ALA A 109 12.91 -19.49 -5.45
C ALA A 109 13.07 -20.84 -6.17
N MET A 110 13.95 -20.93 -7.18
CA MET A 110 14.24 -22.19 -7.86
C MET A 110 14.90 -23.20 -6.93
N LEU A 111 15.82 -22.75 -6.07
CA LEU A 111 16.48 -23.60 -5.08
C LEU A 111 15.46 -24.15 -4.09
N ALA A 112 14.59 -23.31 -3.55
CA ALA A 112 13.55 -23.74 -2.63
C ALA A 112 12.59 -24.76 -3.25
N GLN A 113 12.17 -24.54 -4.50
CA GLN A 113 11.33 -25.48 -5.24
C GLN A 113 12.07 -26.82 -5.42
N PHE A 114 13.34 -26.78 -5.80
CA PHE A 114 14.18 -27.96 -5.95
C PHE A 114 14.37 -28.72 -4.63
N LEU A 115 14.63 -28.02 -3.53
CA LEU A 115 14.74 -28.62 -2.20
C LEU A 115 13.43 -29.29 -1.77
N GLY A 116 12.27 -28.70 -2.08
CA GLY A 116 10.96 -29.31 -1.83
C GLY A 116 10.78 -30.62 -2.59
N TYR A 117 11.08 -30.63 -3.89
CA TYR A 117 11.02 -31.86 -4.70
C TYR A 117 12.06 -32.90 -4.24
N ALA A 118 13.27 -32.47 -3.89
CA ALA A 118 14.31 -33.34 -3.37
C ALA A 118 13.91 -33.97 -2.04
N GLN A 119 13.29 -33.21 -1.13
CA GLN A 119 12.77 -33.72 0.14
C GLN A 119 11.65 -34.75 -0.09
N ALA A 120 10.69 -34.46 -0.97
CA ALA A 120 9.62 -35.41 -1.30
C ALA A 120 10.19 -36.70 -1.90
N THR A 121 11.15 -36.58 -2.82
CA THR A 121 11.84 -37.72 -3.44
C THR A 121 12.64 -38.53 -2.41
N ALA A 122 13.37 -37.86 -1.51
CA ALA A 122 14.11 -38.50 -0.43
C ALA A 122 13.19 -39.25 0.54
N MET A 123 12.00 -38.70 0.85
CA MET A 123 11.01 -39.38 1.68
C MET A 123 10.45 -40.64 1.01
N ILE A 124 10.14 -40.56 -0.29
CA ILE A 124 9.68 -41.71 -1.08
C ILE A 124 10.76 -42.79 -1.16
N LEU A 125 12.02 -42.39 -1.40
CA LEU A 125 13.16 -43.31 -1.43
C LEU A 125 13.44 -43.94 -0.05
N LEU A 126 13.25 -43.22 1.05
CA LEU A 126 13.39 -43.80 2.39
C LEU A 126 12.32 -44.85 2.69
N LEU A 127 11.08 -44.65 2.22
CA LEU A 127 9.96 -45.57 2.47
C LEU A 127 9.93 -46.76 1.51
N PHE A 128 10.14 -46.52 0.22
CA PHE A 128 9.96 -47.51 -0.86
C PHE A 128 11.26 -47.85 -1.60
N GLY A 129 12.40 -47.37 -1.13
CA GLY A 129 13.67 -47.51 -1.84
C GLY A 129 14.09 -48.96 -2.11
N GLU A 130 13.68 -49.92 -1.26
CA GLU A 130 13.94 -51.35 -1.51
C GLU A 130 13.27 -51.90 -2.76
N TYR A 131 12.19 -51.28 -3.23
CA TYR A 131 11.47 -51.71 -4.43
C TYR A 131 11.81 -50.81 -5.63
N ILE A 132 11.99 -49.51 -5.40
CA ILE A 132 12.20 -48.52 -6.47
C ILE A 132 13.63 -48.56 -7.03
N LEU A 133 14.66 -48.58 -6.18
CA LEU A 133 16.05 -48.51 -6.64
C LEU A 133 16.46 -49.75 -7.47
N PRO A 134 16.09 -50.99 -7.09
CA PRO A 134 16.37 -52.16 -7.93
C PRO A 134 15.59 -52.13 -9.26
N ALA A 135 14.36 -51.61 -9.26
CA ALA A 135 13.56 -51.45 -10.48
C ALA A 135 14.15 -50.42 -11.45
N LEU A 136 14.89 -49.42 -10.94
CA LEU A 136 15.63 -48.44 -11.75
C LEU A 136 17.06 -48.91 -12.11
N GLY A 137 17.49 -50.10 -11.66
CA GLY A 137 18.84 -50.61 -11.90
C GLY A 137 19.95 -49.82 -11.20
N VAL A 138 19.60 -49.02 -10.19
CA VAL A 138 20.56 -48.18 -9.46
C VAL A 138 21.16 -49.00 -8.31
N GLU A 139 22.49 -48.91 -8.18
CA GLU A 139 23.21 -49.64 -7.14
C GLU A 139 22.85 -49.10 -5.74
N MET A 140 22.45 -49.99 -4.84
CA MET A 140 22.02 -49.66 -3.47
C MET A 140 23.14 -49.12 -2.56
N THR A 141 24.38 -49.07 -3.05
CA THR A 141 25.59 -48.71 -2.33
C THR A 141 25.58 -47.25 -1.88
N MET A 142 25.03 -46.35 -2.69
CA MET A 142 24.95 -44.91 -2.39
C MET A 142 24.01 -44.57 -1.23
N LEU A 143 22.99 -45.41 -0.98
CA LEU A 143 21.98 -45.19 0.05
C LEU A 143 22.12 -46.11 1.28
N ARG A 144 23.19 -46.90 1.35
CA ARG A 144 23.43 -47.84 2.48
C ARG A 144 23.38 -47.15 3.83
N TRP A 145 24.04 -46.00 3.97
CA TRP A 145 24.06 -45.26 5.23
C TRP A 145 22.66 -44.82 5.70
N ALA A 146 21.84 -44.31 4.79
CA ALA A 146 20.48 -43.86 5.08
C ALA A 146 19.54 -45.04 5.43
N ARG A 147 19.81 -46.21 4.85
CA ARG A 147 19.10 -47.47 5.11
C ARG A 147 19.43 -48.05 6.48
N ASP A 148 20.72 -48.05 6.84
CA ASP A 148 21.19 -48.61 8.10
C ASP A 148 20.70 -47.77 9.29
N ASN A 149 20.42 -46.48 9.08
CA ASN A 149 19.94 -45.55 10.11
C ASN A 149 18.67 -44.79 9.66
N ARG A 150 17.57 -45.52 9.41
CA ARG A 150 16.31 -44.93 8.91
C ARG A 150 15.77 -43.78 9.77
N ILE A 151 15.91 -43.89 11.10
CA ILE A 151 15.46 -42.85 12.04
C ILE A 151 16.29 -41.58 11.87
N ALA A 152 17.63 -41.70 11.82
CA ALA A 152 18.51 -40.55 11.62
C ALA A 152 18.30 -39.91 10.25
N ALA A 153 18.15 -40.72 9.20
CA ALA A 153 17.86 -40.23 7.85
C ALA A 153 16.52 -39.49 7.77
N PHE A 154 15.48 -39.97 8.47
CA PHE A 154 14.20 -39.28 8.57
C PHE A 154 14.35 -37.89 9.22
N PHE A 155 15.08 -37.79 10.33
CA PHE A 155 15.36 -36.51 10.97
C PHE A 155 16.11 -35.56 10.04
N VAL A 156 17.11 -36.04 9.30
CA VAL A 156 17.84 -35.23 8.32
C VAL A 156 16.91 -34.69 7.23
N VAL A 157 16.02 -35.53 6.68
CA VAL A 157 15.06 -35.12 5.64
C VAL A 157 14.07 -34.08 6.17
N VAL A 158 13.59 -34.25 7.40
CA VAL A 158 12.70 -33.26 8.05
C VAL A 158 13.42 -31.94 8.31
N LEU A 159 14.65 -31.99 8.83
CA LEU A 159 15.47 -30.80 9.08
C LEU A 159 15.79 -30.06 7.78
N MET A 160 16.10 -30.77 6.70
CA MET A 160 16.32 -30.18 5.39
C MET A 160 15.08 -29.43 4.88
N GLY A 161 13.89 -29.96 5.12
CA GLY A 161 12.63 -29.26 4.82
C GLY A 161 12.42 -27.98 5.63
N SER A 162 12.78 -28.00 6.91
CA SER A 162 12.72 -26.80 7.76
C SER A 162 13.72 -25.73 7.32
N ALA A 163 14.92 -26.13 6.88
CA ALA A 163 15.93 -25.22 6.34
C ALA A 163 15.48 -24.62 4.99
N ALA A 164 14.89 -25.44 4.11
CA ALA A 164 14.33 -24.96 2.84
C ALA A 164 13.21 -23.94 3.05
N SER A 165 12.33 -24.18 4.03
CA SER A 165 11.26 -23.26 4.41
C SER A 165 11.79 -21.96 5.02
N SER A 166 12.95 -22.01 5.68
CA SER A 166 13.60 -20.81 6.22
C SER A 166 14.21 -19.93 5.12
N LEU A 167 14.63 -20.53 3.99
CA LEU A 167 15.19 -19.79 2.85
C LEU A 167 14.13 -19.08 2.00
N THR A 168 12.87 -19.55 2.01
CA THR A 168 11.75 -18.89 1.32
C THR A 168 11.13 -17.77 2.16
N SER A 169 11.38 -17.77 3.45
CA SER A 169 10.87 -16.79 4.40
C SER A 169 11.63 -15.46 4.26
N SER A 170 11.12 -14.54 3.43
CA SER A 170 11.71 -13.19 3.27
C SER A 170 11.67 -12.34 4.55
N GLY A 171 10.85 -12.71 5.53
CA GLY A 171 10.71 -11.99 6.79
C GLY A 171 10.11 -10.58 6.65
N ALA A 172 9.68 -10.19 5.44
CA ALA A 172 9.25 -8.83 5.16
C ALA A 172 7.85 -8.54 5.73
N PHE A 173 7.71 -7.36 6.32
CA PHE A 173 6.45 -6.78 6.77
C PHE A 173 6.49 -5.28 6.47
N GLU A 174 5.83 -4.87 5.39
CA GLU A 174 5.85 -3.51 4.87
C GLU A 174 4.43 -2.95 4.83
N ILE A 175 4.28 -1.69 5.23
CA ILE A 175 3.00 -0.98 5.26
C ILE A 175 3.11 0.21 4.32
N TYR A 176 2.23 0.27 3.33
CA TYR A 176 2.11 1.34 2.35
C TYR A 176 0.83 2.11 2.59
N PHE A 177 0.91 3.44 2.54
CA PHE A 177 -0.23 4.33 2.66
C PHE A 177 -0.44 5.04 1.33
N ASN A 178 -1.63 4.87 0.74
CA ASN A 178 -1.99 5.47 -0.55
C ASN A 178 -0.97 5.23 -1.69
N GLY A 179 -0.32 4.06 -1.68
CA GLY A 179 0.65 3.68 -2.73
C GLY A 179 2.05 4.26 -2.58
N THR A 180 2.35 4.93 -1.47
CA THR A 180 3.71 5.33 -1.05
C THR A 180 4.18 4.57 0.17
#